data_AF-A0A6P1MEW6-F1
#
_entry.id   AF-A0A6P1MEW6-F1
#
_cell.length_a   1.000
_cell.length_b   1.000
_cell.length_c   1.000
_cell.angle_alpha   90.00
_cell.angle_beta   90.00
_cell.angle_gamma   90.00
#
_symmetry.space_group_name_H-M   'P 1'
#
loop_
_entity.id
_entity.type
_entity.pdbx_description
1 polymer ?
#
loop_
_entity_poly.entity_id
_entity_poly.type
_entity_poly.pdbx_seq_one_letter_code
_entity_poly.pdbx_strand_id
1 'polypeptide(L)'
;MEYVIGAIVGILYGGLAGFLKYIFLWRKLVKETDNTIKIGAVTTRLIISYVVNAIILLVTFLVRNMIPFDFIALVVATAFTLVLAGKLFSVQKILQKTEM
;
A
#
# COMPACT_ATOMS: atom_id res chain seq x y z
N MET A 1 3.20 22.29 -13.97
CA MET A 1 4.18 21.17 -13.89
C MET A 1 4.32 20.62 -12.48
N GLU A 2 4.36 21.47 -11.46
CA GLU A 2 4.51 21.06 -10.05
C GLU A 2 3.45 20.05 -9.57
N TYR A 3 2.18 20.19 -9.98
CA TYR A 3 1.13 19.20 -9.70
C TYR A 3 1.40 17.83 -10.32
N VAL A 4 1.89 17.79 -11.56
CA VAL A 4 2.20 16.55 -12.28
C VAL A 4 3.38 15.83 -11.62
N ILE A 5 4.42 16.60 -11.26
CA ILE A 5 5.60 16.08 -10.57
C ILE A 5 5.22 15.57 -9.18
N GLY A 6 4.43 16.34 -8.42
CA GLY A 6 3.92 15.93 -7.12
C GLY A 6 3.12 14.63 -7.20
N ALA A 7 2.24 14.50 -8.19
CA ALA A 7 1.49 13.27 -8.42
C ALA A 7 2.39 12.07 -8.77
N ILE A 8 3.37 12.23 -9.67
CA ILE A 8 4.30 11.16 -10.05
C ILE A 8 5.12 10.71 -8.83
N VAL A 9 5.67 11.64 -8.06
CA VAL A 9 6.44 11.34 -6.84
C VAL A 9 5.54 10.64 -5.82
N GLY A 10 4.29 11.09 -5.66
CA GLY A 10 3.32 10.43 -4.80
C GLY A 10 2.99 8.99 -5.23
N ILE A 11 2.84 8.75 -6.54
CA ILE A 11 2.65 7.39 -7.07
C ILE A 11 3.85 6.52 -6.77
N LEU A 12 5.07 6.99 -7.05
CA LEU A 12 6.30 6.24 -6.83
C LEU A 12 6.50 5.92 -5.34
N TYR A 13 6.34 6.92 -4.48
CA TYR A 13 6.49 6.77 -3.04
C TYR A 13 5.42 5.84 -2.44
N GLY A 14 4.14 6.08 -2.76
CA GLY A 14 3.03 5.23 -2.33
C GLY A 14 3.13 3.80 -2.86
N GLY A 15 3.65 3.64 -4.08
CA GLY A 15 3.89 2.35 -4.72
C GLY A 15 5.01 1.56 -4.03
N LEU A 16 6.16 2.20 -3.77
CA LEU A 16 7.27 1.59 -3.04
C LEU A 16 6.86 1.16 -1.63
N ALA A 17 6.17 2.03 -0.90
CA ALA A 17 5.69 1.71 0.44
C ALA A 17 4.59 0.63 0.40
N GLY A 18 3.74 0.65 -0.63
CA GLY A 18 2.82 -0.43 -1.00
C GLY A 18 3.50 -1.79 -1.16
N PHE A 19 4.58 -1.81 -1.94
CA PHE A 19 5.36 -3.01 -2.24
C PHE A 19 6.13 -3.54 -1.02
N LEU A 20 6.70 -2.66 -0.20
CA LEU A 20 7.35 -3.05 1.06
C LEU A 20 6.34 -3.74 1.99
N LYS A 21 5.15 -3.17 2.18
CA LYS A 21 4.07 -3.82 2.95
C LYS A 21 3.76 -5.22 2.43
N TYR A 22 3.75 -5.42 1.11
CA TYR A 22 3.52 -6.73 0.53
C TYR A 22 4.59 -7.75 0.93
N ILE A 23 5.88 -7.39 0.78
CA ILE A 23 6.98 -8.28 1.13
C ILE A 23 6.93 -8.68 2.61
N PHE A 24 6.68 -7.73 3.50
CA PHE A 24 6.72 -7.98 4.94
C PHE A 24 5.44 -8.64 5.48
N LEU A 25 4.26 -8.20 5.06
CA LEU A 25 2.98 -8.64 5.64
C LEU A 25 2.35 -9.81 4.88
N TRP A 26 2.46 -9.81 3.56
CA TRP A 26 1.64 -10.66 2.69
C TRP A 26 2.41 -11.82 2.05
N ARG A 27 3.71 -11.66 1.76
CA ARG A 27 4.54 -12.70 1.10
C ARG A 27 4.47 -14.05 1.82
N LYS A 28 4.49 -14.05 3.16
CA LYS A 28 4.42 -15.27 3.97
C LYS A 28 3.03 -15.94 3.90
N LEU A 29 1.96 -15.14 3.87
CA LEU A 29 0.57 -15.62 3.79
C LEU A 29 0.16 -16.09 2.40
N VAL A 30 0.78 -15.56 1.34
CA VAL A 30 0.57 -16.00 -0.04
C VAL A 30 1.32 -17.30 -0.31
N LYS A 31 2.49 -17.50 0.31
CA LYS A 31 3.26 -18.75 0.22
C LYS A 31 2.76 -19.88 1.13
N GLU A 32 1.97 -19.58 2.16
CA GLU A 32 1.29 -20.61 2.95
C GLU A 32 0.18 -21.24 2.11
N THR A 33 0.48 -22.41 1.53
CA THR A 33 -0.42 -23.30 0.78
C THR A 33 -1.43 -24.02 1.69
N ASP A 34 -1.31 -23.89 3.02
CA ASP A 34 -2.13 -24.67 3.94
C ASP A 34 -3.59 -24.21 4.00
N ASN A 35 -4.48 -25.20 3.89
CA ASN A 35 -5.94 -25.09 3.71
C ASN A 35 -6.70 -24.41 4.86
N THR A 36 -6.02 -23.78 5.82
CA THR A 36 -6.64 -23.07 6.95
C THR A 36 -6.03 -21.69 7.14
N ILE A 37 -6.21 -20.81 6.16
CA ILE A 37 -6.00 -19.37 6.36
C ILE A 37 -6.96 -18.91 7.47
N LYS A 38 -6.45 -18.81 8.70
CA LYS A 38 -7.23 -18.34 9.85
C LYS A 38 -7.67 -16.90 9.57
N ILE A 39 -8.98 -16.66 9.60
CA ILE A 39 -9.58 -15.33 9.37
C ILE A 39 -8.91 -14.27 10.27
N GLY A 40 -8.63 -14.62 11.54
CA GLY A 40 -7.91 -13.74 12.46
C GLY A 40 -6.53 -13.27 11.97
N ALA A 41 -5.76 -14.14 11.32
CA ALA A 41 -4.45 -13.78 10.78
C ALA A 41 -4.54 -12.82 9.58
N VAL A 42 -5.63 -12.88 8.81
CA VAL A 42 -5.92 -11.92 7.73
C VAL A 42 -6.35 -10.58 8.31
N THR A 43 -7.26 -10.59 9.29
CA THR A 43 -7.75 -9.37 9.94
C THR A 43 -6.63 -8.59 10.63
N THR A 44 -5.76 -9.26 11.39
CA THR A 44 -4.62 -8.59 12.04
C THR A 44 -3.68 -7.97 11.01
N ARG A 45 -3.37 -8.65 9.91
CA ARG A 45 -2.52 -8.11 8.84
C ARG A 45 -3.18 -6.94 8.10
N LEU A 46 -4.50 -6.95 7.91
CA LEU A 46 -5.24 -5.82 7.36
C LEU A 46 -5.17 -4.59 8.27
N ILE A 47 -5.37 -4.77 9.59
CA ILE A 47 -5.22 -3.68 10.57
C ILE A 47 -3.81 -3.09 10.51
N ILE A 48 -2.77 -3.94 10.54
CA ILE A 48 -1.38 -3.47 10.43
C ILE A 48 -1.17 -2.74 9.10
N SER A 49 -1.72 -3.23 7.99
CA SER A 49 -1.63 -2.55 6.70
C SER A 49 -2.27 -1.15 6.71
N TYR A 50 -3.41 -0.97 7.39
CA TYR A 50 -4.03 0.35 7.53
C TYR A 50 -3.24 1.28 8.44
N VAL A 51 -2.68 0.76 9.54
CA VAL A 51 -1.79 1.52 10.42
C VAL A 51 -0.56 2.00 9.64
N VAL A 52 0.06 1.12 8.85
CA VAL A 52 1.21 1.50 8.02
C VAL A 52 0.81 2.54 6.96
N ASN A 53 -0.38 2.45 6.36
CA ASN A 53 -0.87 3.51 5.46
C ASN A 53 -0.97 4.86 6.16
N ALA A 54 -1.55 4.90 7.36
CA ALA A 54 -1.67 6.11 8.15
C ALA A 54 -0.29 6.69 8.51
N ILE A 55 0.68 5.83 8.89
CA ILE A 55 2.06 6.24 9.17
C ILE A 55 2.72 6.83 7.92
N ILE A 56 2.57 6.20 6.75
CA ILE A 56 3.16 6.71 5.50
C ILE A 56 2.61 8.09 5.17
N LEU A 57 1.29 8.28 5.26
CA LEU A 57 0.66 9.58 5.02
C LEU A 57 1.07 10.63 6.07
N LEU A 58 1.25 10.22 7.32
CA LEU A 58 1.74 11.10 8.38
C LEU A 58 3.19 11.53 8.11
N VAL A 59 4.07 10.61 7.71
CA VAL A 59 5.44 10.92 7.28
C VAL A 59 5.40 11.90 6.11
N THR A 60 4.57 11.65 5.09
CA THR A 60 4.37 12.57 3.97
C THR A 60 3.97 13.96 4.44
N PHE A 61 3.04 14.06 5.39
CA PHE A 61 2.60 15.33 5.97
C PHE A 61 3.70 16.05 6.76
N LEU A 62 4.58 15.33 7.45
CA LEU A 62 5.70 15.91 8.19
C LEU A 62 6.75 16.51 7.26
N VAL A 63 7.01 15.88 6.12
CA VAL A 63 7.99 16.38 5.13
C VAL A 63 7.41 17.44 4.18
N ARG A 64 6.14 17.86 4.36
CA ARG A 64 5.44 18.78 3.44
C ARG A 64 6.19 20.07 3.15
N ASN A 65 6.89 20.62 4.14
CA ASN A 65 7.62 21.88 4.01
C ASN A 65 8.98 21.72 3.31
N MET A 66 9.47 20.49 3.13
CA MET A 66 10.73 20.20 2.46
C MET A 66 10.54 19.88 0.96
N ILE A 67 9.29 19.74 0.53
CA ILE A 67 8.94 19.29 -0.82
C ILE A 67 8.78 20.51 -1.75
N PRO A 68 9.54 20.60 -2.87
CA PRO A 68 9.48 21.73 -3.80
C PRO A 68 8.36 21.60 -4.86
N PHE A 69 7.33 20.79 -4.60
CA PHE A 69 6.20 20.53 -5.51
C PHE A 69 4.89 20.42 -4.74
N ASP A 70 3.76 20.41 -5.47
CA ASP A 70 2.44 20.48 -4.85
C ASP A 70 2.16 19.30 -3.89
N PHE A 71 1.96 19.66 -2.62
CA PHE A 71 1.76 18.70 -1.54
C PHE A 71 0.43 17.94 -1.70
N ILE A 72 -0.62 18.60 -2.18
CA ILE A 72 -1.96 18.00 -2.30
C ILE A 72 -1.92 16.89 -3.35
N ALA A 73 -1.37 17.16 -4.53
CA ALA A 73 -1.18 16.19 -5.60
C ALA A 73 -0.37 14.99 -5.11
N LEU A 74 0.71 15.24 -4.34
CA LEU A 74 1.55 14.19 -3.79
C LEU A 74 0.81 13.32 -2.77
N VAL A 75 0.09 13.91 -1.82
CA VAL A 75 -0.59 13.16 -0.75
C VAL A 75 -1.76 12.34 -1.33
N VAL A 76 -2.50 12.91 -2.28
CA VAL A 76 -3.62 12.23 -2.97
C VAL A 76 -3.09 11.06 -3.79
N ALA A 77 -2.05 11.27 -4.59
CA ALA A 77 -1.42 10.22 -5.37
C ALA A 77 -0.84 9.10 -4.49
N THR A 78 -0.19 9.46 -3.37
CA THR A 78 0.34 8.50 -2.39
C THR A 78 -0.79 7.64 -1.80
N ALA A 79 -1.87 8.27 -1.34
CA ALA A 79 -3.02 7.59 -0.77
C ALA A 79 -3.68 6.63 -1.79
N PHE A 80 -3.87 7.11 -3.02
CA PHE A 80 -4.44 6.33 -4.11
C PHE A 80 -3.62 5.07 -4.38
N THR A 81 -2.30 5.20 -4.57
CA THR A 81 -1.43 4.06 -4.85
C THR A 81 -1.34 3.10 -3.65
N LEU A 82 -1.36 3.59 -2.40
CA LEU A 82 -1.38 2.73 -1.21
C LEU A 82 -2.62 1.85 -1.13
N VAL A 83 -3.79 2.39 -1.51
CA VAL A 83 -5.05 1.65 -1.58
C VAL A 83 -5.02 0.63 -2.71
N LEU A 84 -4.53 1.04 -3.89
CA LEU A 84 -4.40 0.14 -5.04
C LEU A 84 -3.48 -1.04 -4.72
N ALA A 85 -2.33 -0.78 -4.09
CA ALA A 85 -1.43 -1.84 -3.65
C ALA A 85 -2.19 -2.84 -2.76
N GLY A 86 -2.89 -2.37 -1.73
CA GLY A 86 -3.69 -3.25 -0.85
C GLY A 86 -4.76 -4.08 -1.58
N LYS A 87 -5.46 -3.49 -2.57
CA LYS A 87 -6.51 -4.19 -3.34
C LYS A 87 -5.93 -5.21 -4.33
N LEU A 88 -4.88 -4.86 -5.05
CA LEU A 88 -4.25 -5.75 -6.04
C LEU A 88 -3.80 -7.07 -5.41
N PHE A 89 -3.30 -7.03 -4.17
CA PHE A 89 -2.86 -8.24 -3.47
C PHE A 89 -4.03 -9.14 -3.02
N SER A 90 -5.15 -8.56 -2.57
CA SER A 90 -6.36 -9.34 -2.30
C SER A 90 -6.91 -10.00 -3.56
N VAL A 91 -6.88 -9.28 -4.69
CA VAL A 91 -7.36 -9.78 -5.99
C VAL A 91 -6.46 -10.89 -6.53
N GLN A 92 -5.13 -10.79 -6.43
CA GLN A 92 -4.19 -11.85 -6.84
C GLN A 92 -4.47 -13.18 -6.14
N LYS A 93 -4.79 -13.15 -4.84
CA LYS A 93 -5.08 -14.36 -4.07
C LYS A 93 -6.44 -14.98 -4.45
N ILE A 94 -7.43 -14.17 -4.84
CA ILE A 94 -8.72 -14.66 -5.33
C ILE A 94 -8.57 -15.25 -6.74
N LEU A 95 -7.84 -14.59 -7.64
CA LEU A 95 -7.56 -15.08 -8.99
C LEU A 95 -6.79 -16.42 -8.96
N GLN A 96 -5.72 -16.53 -8.16
CA GLN A 96 -5.01 -17.80 -7.98
C GLN A 96 -5.89 -18.94 -7.44
N LYS A 97 -6.95 -18.63 -6.69
CA LYS A 97 -7.90 -19.62 -6.17
C LYS A 97 -8.96 -20.01 -7.21
N THR A 98 -9.18 -19.20 -8.23
CA THR A 98 -10.21 -19.39 -9.28
C THR A 98 -9.62 -20.04 -10.54
N GLU A 99 -8.31 -19.97 -10.73
CA GLU A 99 -7.57 -20.69 -11.79
C GLU A 99 -7.22 -22.15 -11.43
N MET A 100 -7.80 -22.69 -10.33
CA MET A 100 -7.76 -24.13 -9.98
C MET A 100 -9.08 -24.81 -10.30
#